data_AF-A0A973D6I6-F1
#
_entry.id   AF-A0A973D6I6-F1
#
_cell.length_a   1.000
_cell.length_b   1.000
_cell.length_c   1.000
_cell.angle_alpha   90.00
_cell.angle_beta   90.00
_cell.angle_gamma   90.00
#
_symmetry.space_group_name_H-M   'P 1'
#
loop_
_entity.id
_entity.type
_entity.pdbx_description
1 polymer ?
#
loop_
_entity_poly.entity_id
_entity_poly.type
_entity_poly.pdbx_seq_one_letter_code
_entity_poly.pdbx_strand_id
1 'polypeptide(L)'
;MKTDPKKIGLFSAVILVFTTMVGAGIFTTTGQFAATLGNPLDILLAWVIAALFAITGVLTLGELGAMLPSSGGEYIYFQRAYGKHVGFVGGLLVGPLSWPIGGAFVA
;
A
#
# COMPACT_ATOMS: atom_id res chain seq x y z
N MET A 1 1.23 -27.59 -25.48
CA MET A 1 1.81 -26.23 -25.54
C MET A 1 1.72 -25.64 -24.14
N LYS A 2 2.83 -25.63 -23.38
CA LYS A 2 2.87 -25.00 -22.06
C LYS A 2 2.76 -23.49 -22.31
N THR A 3 1.64 -22.88 -21.93
CA THR A 3 1.52 -21.42 -21.94
C THR A 3 2.42 -20.90 -20.83
N ASP A 4 3.55 -20.30 -21.18
CA ASP A 4 4.36 -19.57 -20.22
C ASP A 4 3.46 -18.54 -19.51
N PRO A 5 3.48 -18.46 -18.17
CA PRO A 5 2.64 -17.51 -17.46
C PRO A 5 3.00 -16.10 -17.93
N LYS A 6 2.00 -15.34 -18.41
CA LYS A 6 2.18 -13.95 -18.85
C LYS A 6 2.73 -13.14 -17.67
N LYS A 7 4.03 -12.84 -17.71
CA LYS A 7 4.69 -11.98 -16.73
C LYS A 7 4.25 -10.54 -16.99
N ILE A 8 3.84 -9.86 -15.94
CA ILE A 8 3.52 -8.44 -15.99
C ILE A 8 4.83 -7.67 -16.23
N GLY A 9 4.86 -6.81 -17.25
CA GLY A 9 6.03 -5.96 -17.51
C GLY A 9 6.17 -4.86 -16.45
N LEU A 10 7.40 -4.38 -16.22
CA LEU A 10 7.71 -3.36 -15.20
C LEU A 10 6.81 -2.13 -15.32
N PHE A 11 6.65 -1.59 -16.53
CA PHE A 11 5.81 -0.43 -16.79
C PHE A 11 4.36 -0.65 -16.39
N SER A 12 3.80 -1.81 -16.76
CA SER A 12 2.43 -2.17 -16.42
C SER A 12 2.25 -2.38 -14.92
N ALA A 13 3.25 -2.98 -14.25
CA ALA A 13 3.25 -3.14 -12.79
C ALA A 13 3.31 -1.78 -12.06
N VAL A 14 4.15 -0.85 -12.52
CA VAL A 14 4.25 0.50 -11.94
C VAL A 14 2.95 1.26 -12.09
N ILE A 15 2.31 1.23 -13.26
CA ILE A 15 1.02 1.91 -13.49
C ILE A 15 -0.07 1.31 -12.61
N LEU A 16 -0.10 -0.02 -12.47
CA LEU A 16 -1.08 -0.71 -11.65
C LEU A 16 -0.97 -0.25 -10.19
N VAL A 17 0.25 -0.23 -9.64
CA VAL A 17 0.48 0.28 -8.28
C VAL A 17 0.12 1.76 -8.16
N PHE A 18 0.58 2.60 -9.10
CA PHE A 18 0.28 4.04 -9.10
C PHE A 18 -1.22 4.33 -9.04
N THR A 19 -2.01 3.62 -9.85
CA THR A 19 -3.47 3.77 -9.89
C THR A 19 -4.13 3.36 -8.58
N THR A 20 -3.59 2.36 -7.88
CA THR A 20 -4.11 1.96 -6.57
C THR A 20 -3.73 2.91 -5.44
N MET A 21 -2.64 3.67 -5.58
CA MET A 21 -2.17 4.60 -4.55
C MET A 21 -2.83 5.99 -4.66
N VAL A 22 -3.08 6.46 -5.90
CA VAL A 22 -3.68 7.77 -6.14
C VAL A 22 -5.21 7.66 -6.10
N GLY A 23 -5.83 8.29 -5.10
CA GLY A 23 -7.29 8.30 -4.93
C GLY A 23 -7.80 9.59 -4.28
N ALA A 24 -9.01 9.53 -3.70
CA ALA A 24 -9.67 10.67 -3.06
C ALA A 24 -8.87 11.25 -1.86
N GLY A 25 -7.95 10.46 -1.29
CA GLY A 25 -7.13 10.81 -0.14
C GLY A 25 -6.34 12.12 -0.28
N ILE A 26 -5.94 12.50 -1.51
CA ILE A 26 -5.24 13.76 -1.73
C ILE A 26 -6.14 14.97 -1.50
N PHE A 27 -7.43 14.86 -1.80
CA PHE A 27 -8.37 15.97 -1.60
C PHE A 27 -8.85 16.03 -0.15
N THR A 28 -9.11 14.89 0.48
CA THR A 28 -9.60 14.83 1.86
C THR A 28 -8.52 15.22 2.87
N THR A 29 -7.33 14.65 2.77
CA THR A 29 -6.22 14.91 3.71
C THR A 29 -5.73 16.35 3.58
N THR A 30 -5.57 16.85 2.35
CA THR A 30 -5.12 18.23 2.13
C THR A 30 -6.18 19.23 2.57
N GLY A 31 -7.48 18.90 2.43
CA GLY A 31 -8.57 19.70 3.01
C GLY A 31 -8.52 19.78 4.54
N GLN A 32 -8.22 18.68 5.21
CA GLN A 32 -8.01 18.66 6.67
C GLN A 32 -6.77 19.47 7.10
N PHE A 33 -5.66 19.36 6.37
CA PHE A 33 -4.47 20.17 6.62
C PHE A 33 -4.70 21.65 6.36
N ALA A 34 -5.46 22.01 5.32
CA ALA A 34 -5.85 23.40 5.05
C ALA A 34 -6.70 23.98 6.18
N ALA A 35 -7.62 23.20 6.76
CA ALA A 35 -8.45 23.61 7.87
C ALA A 35 -7.67 23.81 9.19
N THR A 36 -6.50 23.19 9.34
CA THR A 36 -5.74 23.15 10.61
C THR A 36 -4.46 23.99 10.59
N LEU A 37 -3.69 23.96 9.51
CA LEU A 37 -2.38 24.63 9.41
C LEU A 37 -2.47 26.03 8.77
N GLY A 38 -3.47 26.31 7.94
CA GLY A 38 -3.73 27.64 7.34
C GLY A 38 -2.67 28.18 6.36
N ASN A 39 -1.43 27.68 6.38
CA ASN A 39 -0.33 28.08 5.52
C ASN A 39 -0.01 26.98 4.47
N PRO A 40 -0.03 27.30 3.16
CA PRO A 40 0.28 26.34 2.10
C PRO A 40 1.67 25.68 2.21
N LEU A 41 2.67 26.39 2.73
CA LEU A 41 4.04 25.86 2.84
C LEU A 41 4.12 24.72 3.87
N ASP A 42 3.39 24.84 4.98
CA ASP A 42 3.42 23.81 6.03
C ASP A 42 2.70 22.53 5.57
N ILE A 43 1.67 22.68 4.73
CA ILE A 43 0.97 21.56 4.09
C ILE A 43 1.91 20.80 3.13
N LEU A 44 2.69 21.52 2.32
CA LEU A 44 3.67 20.92 1.42
C LEU A 44 4.79 20.20 2.21
N LEU A 45 5.28 20.80 3.30
CA LEU A 45 6.27 20.16 4.17
C LEU A 45 5.74 18.88 4.81
N ALA A 46 4.49 18.90 5.30
CA ALA A 46 3.84 17.70 5.84
C ALA A 46 3.77 16.57 4.80
N TRP A 47 3.41 16.89 3.56
CA TRP A 47 3.41 15.92 2.46
C TRP A 47 4.79 15.36 2.14
N VAL A 48 5.82 16.20 2.11
CA VAL A 48 7.21 15.75 1.88
C VAL A 48 7.66 14.82 3.00
N ILE A 49 7.39 15.16 4.25
CA ILE A 49 7.73 14.32 5.41
C ILE A 49 7.00 12.98 5.32
N ALA A 50 5.69 12.99 5.04
CA ALA A 50 4.90 11.77 4.87
C ALA A 50 5.43 10.90 3.72
N ALA A 51 5.81 11.50 2.59
CA ALA A 51 6.39 10.78 1.45
C ALA A 51 7.73 10.11 1.82
N LEU A 52 8.58 10.78 2.61
CA LEU A 52 9.84 10.18 3.09
C LEU A 52 9.58 8.94 3.95
N PHE A 53 8.62 9.02 4.88
CA PHE A 53 8.22 7.85 5.67
C PHE A 53 7.65 6.74 4.79
N ALA A 54 6.80 7.07 3.82
CA ALA A 54 6.21 6.08 2.90
C ALA A 54 7.29 5.34 2.07
N ILE A 55 8.32 6.05 1.61
CA ILE A 55 9.44 5.45 0.87
C ILE A 55 10.17 4.41 1.72
N THR A 56 10.40 4.69 3.00
CA THR A 56 11.04 3.69 3.88
C THR A 56 10.19 2.43 4.02
N GLY A 57 8.87 2.57 4.15
CA GLY A 57 7.95 1.43 4.20
C GLY A 57 7.95 0.60 2.92
N VAL A 58 7.79 1.24 1.75
CA VAL A 58 7.71 0.51 0.48
C VAL A 58 9.01 -0.20 0.11
N LEU A 59 10.18 0.35 0.48
CA LEU A 59 11.47 -0.30 0.28
C LEU A 59 11.58 -1.58 1.09
N THR A 60 11.21 -1.55 2.37
CA THR A 60 11.25 -2.76 3.22
C THR A 60 10.30 -3.86 2.71
N LEU A 61 9.10 -3.49 2.28
CA LEU A 61 8.14 -4.43 1.68
C LEU A 61 8.59 -4.92 0.30
N GLY A 62 9.28 -4.07 -0.48
CA GLY A 62 9.86 -4.41 -1.77
C GLY A 62 10.98 -5.44 -1.65
N GLU A 63 11.90 -5.27 -0.70
CA GLU A 63 12.94 -6.26 -0.39
C GLU A 63 12.34 -7.59 0.06
N LEU A 64 11.32 -7.54 0.92
CA LEU A 64 10.64 -8.73 1.39
C LEU A 64 9.92 -9.48 0.27
N GLY A 65 9.28 -8.76 -0.66
CA GLY A 65 8.65 -9.35 -1.85
C GLY A 65 9.64 -9.95 -2.84
N ALA A 66 10.85 -9.38 -2.94
CA ALA A 66 11.92 -9.98 -3.72
C ALA A 66 12.48 -11.25 -3.07
N MET A 67 12.58 -11.30 -1.74
CA MET A 67 13.06 -12.47 -0.99
C MET A 67 12.05 -13.64 -0.98
N LEU A 68 10.75 -13.34 -1.01
CA LEU A 68 9.68 -14.33 -0.93
C LEU A 68 8.72 -14.23 -2.14
N PRO A 69 9.15 -14.64 -3.36
CA PRO A 69 8.33 -14.56 -4.57
C PRO A 69 7.23 -15.63 -4.56
N SER A 70 6.15 -15.39 -3.82
CA SER A 70 4.99 -16.27 -3.70
C SER A 70 3.68 -15.50 -3.93
N SER A 71 2.68 -16.18 -4.49
CA SER A 71 1.41 -15.57 -4.94
C SER A 71 0.45 -15.16 -3.81
N GLY A 72 0.91 -15.00 -2.57
CA GLY A 72 0.07 -14.70 -1.40
C GLY A 72 0.33 -13.36 -0.71
N GLY A 73 1.26 -12.54 -1.20
CA GLY A 73 1.50 -11.18 -0.67
C GLY A 73 1.85 -11.16 0.83
N GLU A 74 1.34 -10.16 1.54
CA GLU A 74 1.61 -9.94 2.98
C GLU A 74 1.21 -11.12 3.87
N TYR A 75 0.17 -11.89 3.48
CA TYR A 75 -0.25 -13.09 4.19
C TYR A 75 0.90 -14.11 4.33
N ILE A 76 1.70 -14.28 3.29
CA ILE A 76 2.83 -15.22 3.30
C ILE A 76 3.95 -14.73 4.24
N TYR A 77 4.13 -13.41 4.34
CA TYR A 77 5.13 -12.83 5.24
C TYR A 77 4.78 -13.12 6.69
N PHE A 78 3.53 -12.85 7.09
CA PHE A 78 3.04 -13.14 8.44
C PHE A 78 3.00 -14.64 8.72
N GLN A 79 2.57 -15.45 7.76
CA GLN A 79 2.56 -16.91 7.90
C GLN A 79 3.96 -17.46 8.13
N ARG A 80 4.98 -16.93 7.45
CA ARG A 80 6.36 -17.41 7.55
C ARG A 80 7.09 -16.93 8.81
N ALA A 81 6.79 -15.71 9.27
CA ALA A 81 7.39 -15.17 10.49
C ALA A 81 6.74 -15.70 11.78
N TYR A 82 5.40 -15.84 11.80
CA TYR A 82 4.64 -16.09 13.03
C TYR A 82 3.78 -17.36 13.00
N GLY A 83 3.83 -18.12 11.91
CA GLY A 83 3.10 -19.38 11.75
C GLY A 83 1.69 -19.21 11.17
N LYS A 84 1.05 -20.36 10.89
CA LYS A 84 -0.19 -20.45 10.09
C LYS A 84 -1.40 -19.70 10.67
N HIS A 85 -1.56 -19.69 12.00
CA HIS A 85 -2.70 -19.03 12.65
C HIS A 85 -2.60 -17.51 12.55
N VAL A 86 -1.41 -16.94 12.79
CA VAL A 86 -1.16 -15.49 12.69
C VAL A 86 -1.22 -15.04 11.23
N GLY A 87 -0.70 -15.85 10.30
CA GLY A 87 -0.89 -15.61 8.87
C GLY A 87 -2.36 -15.49 8.49
N PHE A 88 -3.21 -16.45 8.91
CA PHE A 88 -4.66 -16.42 8.64
C PHE A 88 -5.33 -15.17 9.19
N VAL A 89 -5.04 -14.79 10.44
CA VAL A 89 -5.59 -13.57 11.04
C VAL A 89 -5.10 -12.33 10.28
N GLY A 90 -3.81 -12.25 9.94
CA GLY A 90 -3.25 -11.15 9.15
C GLY A 90 -3.91 -11.00 7.79
N GLY A 91 -4.09 -12.10 7.06
CA GLY A 91 -4.80 -12.09 5.76
C GLY A 91 -6.27 -11.71 5.88
N LEU A 92 -6.95 -12.16 6.95
CA LEU A 92 -8.35 -11.81 7.22
C LEU A 92 -8.51 -10.33 7.61
N LEU A 93 -7.55 -9.76 8.34
CA LEU A 93 -7.58 -8.34 8.72
C LEU A 93 -7.28 -7.44 7.51
N VAL A 94 -6.25 -7.78 6.72
CA VAL A 94 -5.83 -6.95 5.58
C VAL A 94 -6.78 -7.06 4.40
N GLY A 95 -7.38 -8.22 4.11
CA GLY A 95 -8.29 -8.36 2.97
C GLY A 95 -9.66 -7.70 3.21
N PRO A 96 -10.62 -8.44 3.80
CA PRO A 96 -12.01 -7.98 3.95
C PRO A 96 -12.23 -6.89 5.01
N LEU A 97 -11.31 -6.68 5.95
CA LEU A 97 -11.47 -5.69 7.03
C LEU A 97 -10.84 -4.33 6.70
N SER A 98 -9.78 -4.28 5.90
CA SER A 98 -9.19 -3.01 5.44
C SER A 98 -10.00 -2.37 4.30
N TRP A 99 -10.59 -3.17 3.41
CA TRP A 99 -11.38 -2.68 2.27
C TRP A 99 -12.54 -1.77 2.69
N PRO A 100 -13.31 -2.06 3.76
CA PRO A 100 -14.31 -1.13 4.30
C PRO A 100 -13.73 0.18 4.82
N ILE A 101 -12.53 0.17 5.42
CA ILE A 101 -11.88 1.39 5.94
C ILE A 101 -11.35 2.24 4.79
N GLY A 102 -10.68 1.64 3.80
CA GLY A 102 -10.23 2.33 2.58
C GLY A 102 -11.39 2.82 1.71
N GLY A 103 -12.46 2.03 1.61
CA GLY A 103 -13.71 2.39 0.91
C GLY A 103 -14.48 3.52 1.60
N ALA A 104 -14.41 3.64 2.93
CA ALA A 104 -15.02 4.74 3.67
C ALA A 104 -14.37 6.11 3.39
N PHE A 105 -13.15 6.14 2.85
CA PHE A 105 -12.54 7.39 2.35
C PHE A 105 -12.99 7.77 0.94
N VAL A 106 -13.71 6.88 0.23
CA VAL A 106 -14.15 7.05 -1.16
C VAL A 106 -15.67 7.31 -1.26
N ALA A 107 -16.42 7.17 -0.16
CA ALA A 107 -17.87 7.39 -0.11
C ALA A 107 -18.25 8.70 0.60
#